data_AF-A0A926I181-F1
#
_entry.id   AF-A0A926I181-F1
#
_cell.length_a   1.000
_cell.length_b   1.000
_cell.length_c   1.000
_cell.angle_alpha   90.00
_cell.angle_beta   90.00
_cell.angle_gamma   90.00
#
_symmetry.space_group_name_H-M   'P 1'
#
loop_
_entity.id
_entity.type
_entity.pdbx_description
1 polymer ?
#
loop_
_entity_poly.entity_id
_entity_poly.type
_entity_poly.pdbx_seq_one_letter_code
_entity_poly.pdbx_strand_id
1 'polypeptide(L)'
;MEGERKTVLLDQDFRGRIETFLQNWKVSMNMLFVCVYILYQYKISGIAASPIGIPFLGRTGRRERQTFGTFTNPMPFCYTVNANENSDWI
;
A
#
# COMPACT_ATOMS: atom_id res chain seq x y z
N MET A 1 24.78 -6.59 6.56
CA MET A 1 23.76 -5.62 7.01
C MET A 1 22.57 -6.40 7.48
N GLU A 2 22.38 -6.55 8.78
CA GLU A 2 21.14 -7.12 9.33
C GLU A 2 20.10 -6.01 9.38
N GLY A 3 18.90 -6.29 8.86
CA GLY A 3 17.78 -5.36 8.94
C GLY A 3 17.12 -5.43 10.32
N GLU A 4 17.02 -4.30 11.00
CA GLU A 4 16.27 -4.22 12.26
C GLU A 4 14.77 -4.19 11.96
N ARG A 5 14.02 -5.19 12.47
CA ARG A 5 12.58 -5.28 12.28
C ARG A 5 11.85 -4.58 13.41
N LYS A 6 11.11 -3.52 13.08
CA LYS A 6 10.13 -2.91 13.99
C LYS A 6 8.72 -3.45 13.70
N THR A 7 8.03 -3.91 14.74
CA THR A 7 6.63 -4.35 14.66
C THR A 7 5.77 -3.43 15.51
N VAL A 8 4.69 -2.91 14.94
CA VAL A 8 3.70 -2.09 15.65
C VAL A 8 2.37 -2.81 15.55
N LEU A 9 1.72 -3.02 16.69
CA LEU A 9 0.39 -3.61 16.76
C LEU A 9 -0.65 -2.50 16.70
N LEU A 10 -1.66 -2.70 15.86
CA LEU A 10 -2.84 -1.84 15.80
C LEU A 10 -3.91 -2.48 16.68
N ASP A 11 -4.53 -1.67 17.55
CA ASP A 11 -5.63 -2.14 18.38
C ASP A 11 -6.90 -2.40 17.55
N GLN A 12 -7.87 -3.05 18.19
CA GLN A 12 -9.11 -3.46 17.54
C GLN A 12 -9.98 -2.26 17.15
N ASP A 13 -10.00 -1.21 17.97
CA ASP A 13 -10.78 0.01 17.73
C ASP A 13 -10.27 0.75 16.49
N PHE A 14 -8.95 0.89 16.36
CA PHE A 14 -8.29 1.50 15.21
C PHE A 14 -8.51 0.68 13.94
N ARG A 15 -8.42 -0.65 14.04
CA ARG A 15 -8.77 -1.54 12.92
C ARG A 15 -10.22 -1.35 12.47
N GLY A 16 -11.16 -1.27 13.41
CA GLY A 16 -12.58 -1.01 13.11
C GLY A 16 -12.78 0.29 12.34
N ARG A 17 -12.10 1.37 12.75
CA ARG A 17 -12.13 2.66 12.06
C ARG A 17 -11.57 2.58 10.63
N ILE A 18 -10.49 1.82 10.42
CA ILE A 18 -9.96 1.56 9.08
C ILE A 18 -10.99 0.82 8.23
N GLU A 19 -11.58 -0.25 8.75
CA GLU A 19 -12.57 -1.04 7.99
C GLU A 19 -13.79 -0.19 7.58
N THR A 20 -14.31 0.66 8.47
CA THR A 20 -15.38 1.62 8.13
C THR A 20 -14.95 2.60 7.04
N PHE A 21 -13.73 3.15 7.12
CA PHE A 21 -13.20 4.02 6.07
C PHE A 21 -13.13 3.31 4.72
N LEU A 22 -12.57 2.09 4.68
CA LEU A 22 -12.45 1.31 3.44
C LEU A 22 -13.81 1.02 2.80
N GLN A 23 -14.83 0.72 3.61
CA GLN A 23 -16.19 0.47 3.14
C GLN A 23 -16.85 1.73 2.54
N ASN A 24 -16.72 2.87 3.23
CA ASN A 24 -17.30 4.14 2.77
C ASN A 24 -16.70 4.59 1.43
N TRP A 25 -15.38 4.42 1.27
CA TRP A 25 -14.64 4.86 0.08
C TRP A 25 -14.48 3.78 -0.99
N LYS A 26 -14.98 2.55 -0.75
CA LYS A 26 -14.86 1.38 -1.64
C LYS A 26 -13.42 1.09 -2.09
N VAL A 27 -12.46 1.30 -1.20
CA VAL A 27 -11.02 1.06 -1.45
C VAL A 27 -10.54 -0.18 -0.70
N SER A 28 -9.50 -0.84 -1.24
CA SER A 28 -8.92 -2.00 -0.58
C SER A 28 -7.95 -1.60 0.55
N MET A 29 -7.79 -2.49 1.52
CA MET A 29 -6.80 -2.33 2.60
C MET A 29 -5.38 -2.11 2.06
N ASN A 30 -5.01 -2.85 1.00
CA ASN A 30 -3.71 -2.69 0.33
C ASN A 30 -3.55 -1.25 -0.22
N MET A 31 -4.57 -0.74 -0.93
CA MET A 31 -4.55 0.60 -1.50
C MET A 31 -4.36 1.66 -0.42
N LEU A 32 -5.07 1.55 0.71
CA LEU A 32 -4.90 2.46 1.84
C LEU A 32 -3.46 2.49 2.33
N PHE A 33 -2.86 1.32 2.61
CA PHE A 33 -1.48 1.28 3.12
C PHE A 33 -0.45 1.72 2.10
N VAL A 34 -0.65 1.42 0.82
CA VAL A 34 0.19 1.94 -0.27
C VAL A 34 0.12 3.46 -0.32
N CYS A 35 -1.08 4.05 -0.27
CA CYS A 35 -1.26 5.51 -0.23
C CYS A 35 -0.63 6.14 1.02
N VAL A 36 -0.83 5.58 2.20
CA VAL A 36 -0.20 6.07 3.45
C VAL A 36 1.32 6.02 3.35
N TYR A 37 1.88 4.94 2.79
CA TYR A 37 3.32 4.82 2.58
C TYR A 37 3.85 5.87 1.59
N ILE A 38 3.13 6.11 0.48
CA ILE A 38 3.47 7.15 -0.49
C ILE A 38 3.48 8.53 0.16
N LEU A 39 2.43 8.87 0.92
CA LEU A 39 2.35 10.15 1.63
C LEU A 39 3.44 10.30 2.68
N TYR A 40 3.76 9.23 3.39
CA TYR A 40 4.86 9.20 4.36
C TYR A 40 6.21 9.46 3.68
N GLN A 41 6.49 8.78 2.56
CA GLN A 41 7.70 9.00 1.78
C GLN A 41 7.79 10.42 1.22
N TYR A 42 6.68 10.94 0.69
CA TYR A 42 6.60 12.32 0.24
C TYR A 42 6.90 13.32 1.36
N LYS A 43 6.32 13.13 2.55
CA LYS A 43 6.55 14.00 3.71
C LYS A 43 8.00 14.00 4.21
N ILE A 44 8.72 12.89 4.09
CA ILE A 44 10.10 12.79 4.57
C ILE A 44 11.10 13.26 3.52
N SER A 45 10.90 12.88 2.26
CA SER A 45 11.85 13.15 1.18
C SER A 45 11.59 14.46 0.43
N GLY A 46 10.34 14.97 0.45
CA GLY A 46 9.88 16.07 -0.39
C GLY A 46 9.74 15.70 -1.88
N ILE A 47 10.01 14.45 -2.27
CA ILE A 47 10.01 14.01 -3.66
C ILE A 47 8.58 13.62 -4.07
N ALA A 48 7.99 14.41 -4.96
CA ALA A 48 6.62 14.19 -5.44
C ALA A 48 6.46 12.92 -6.29
N ALA A 49 7.51 12.49 -7.00
CA ALA A 49 7.46 11.31 -7.87
C ALA A 49 8.59 10.35 -7.55
N SER A 50 8.25 9.18 -7.02
CA SER A 50 9.23 8.12 -6.71
C SER A 50 8.60 6.74 -6.89
N PRO A 51 9.09 5.89 -7.80
CA PRO A 51 8.50 4.56 -8.00
C PRO A 51 8.71 3.68 -6.77
N ILE A 52 7.69 2.91 -6.38
CA ILE A 52 7.77 1.92 -5.29
C ILE A 52 7.58 0.50 -5.84
N GLY A 53 8.37 -0.46 -5.37
CA GLY A 53 8.17 -1.86 -5.72
C GLY A 53 7.06 -2.49 -4.87
N ILE A 54 6.00 -2.97 -5.51
CA ILE A 54 4.91 -3.69 -4.82
C ILE A 54 5.00 -5.17 -5.22
N PRO A 55 5.09 -6.10 -4.24
CA PRO A 55 5.09 -7.53 -4.56
C PRO A 55 3.71 -7.96 -5.08
N PHE A 56 3.67 -8.42 -6.32
CA PHE A 56 2.48 -8.98 -6.93
C PHE A 56 2.51 -10.51 -6.81
N LEU A 57 1.39 -11.12 -6.39
CA LEU A 57 1.32 -12.56 -6.08
C LEU A 57 1.63 -13.45 -7.29
N GLY A 58 1.30 -13.01 -8.50
CA GLY A 58 1.57 -13.76 -9.74
C GLY A 58 0.88 -15.13 -9.84
N ARG A 59 -0.18 -15.38 -9.04
CA ARG A 59 -0.96 -16.63 -9.03
C ARG A 59 -2.41 -16.39 -9.43
N THR A 60 -2.62 -15.98 -10.68
CA THR A 60 -3.95 -15.66 -11.20
C THR A 60 -4.73 -16.93 -11.54
N GLY A 61 -4.06 -17.99 -11.99
CA GLY A 61 -4.65 -19.25 -12.40
C GLY A 61 -4.84 -20.30 -11.29
N ARG A 62 -5.78 -21.23 -11.48
CA ARG A 62 -6.05 -22.34 -10.54
C ARG A 62 -4.83 -23.24 -10.33
N ARG A 63 -4.08 -23.53 -11.40
CA ARG A 63 -2.85 -24.33 -11.34
C ARG A 63 -1.78 -23.66 -10.48
N GLU A 64 -1.52 -22.38 -10.71
CA GLU A 64 -0.50 -21.61 -9.97
C GLU A 64 -0.82 -21.52 -8.47
N ARG A 65 -2.10 -21.40 -8.11
CA ARG A 65 -2.54 -21.41 -6.70
C ARG A 65 -2.30 -22.74 -5.99
N GLN A 66 -2.29 -23.85 -6.74
CA GLN A 66 -2.12 -25.21 -6.22
C GLN A 66 -0.67 -25.70 -6.30
N THR A 67 0.23 -24.92 -6.89
CA THR A 67 1.64 -25.28 -7.07
C THR A 67 2.53 -24.58 -6.04
N PHE A 68 3.46 -25.32 -5.46
CA PHE A 68 4.54 -24.76 -4.66
C PHE A 68 5.62 -24.19 -5.57
N GLY A 69 6.13 -23.00 -5.25
CA GLY A 69 7.14 -22.30 -6.05
C GLY A 69 7.07 -20.78 -5.92
N THR A 70 8.05 -20.10 -6.51
CA THR A 70 8.15 -18.64 -6.53
C THR A 70 7.36 -18.08 -7.71
N PHE A 71 6.26 -17.40 -7.40
CA PHE A 71 5.42 -16.69 -8.38
C PHE A 71 5.38 -15.17 -8.12
N THR A 72 5.96 -14.72 -7.01
CA THR A 72 5.95 -13.32 -6.60
C THR A 72 6.81 -12.48 -7.55
N ASN A 73 6.22 -11.47 -8.16
CA ASN A 73 6.92 -10.52 -9.02
C ASN A 73 6.83 -9.10 -8.43
N PRO A 74 7.95 -8.44 -8.08
CA PRO A 74 7.93 -7.04 -7.68
C PRO A 74 7.63 -6.15 -8.89
N MET A 75 6.44 -5.55 -8.91
CA MET A 75 6.05 -4.61 -9.96
C MET A 75 6.32 -3.17 -9.50
N PRO A 76 6.98 -2.33 -10.32
CA PRO A 76 7.13 -0.92 -9.99
C PRO A 76 5.77 -0.21 -10.13
N PHE A 77 5.39 0.50 -9.08
CA PHE A 77 4.25 1.40 -9.07
C PHE A 77 4.78 2.84 -9.14
N CYS A 78 4.60 3.46 -10.31
CA CYS A 78 4.99 4.85 -10.56
C CYS A 78 3.82 5.77 -10.23
N TYR A 79 4.06 6.78 -9.39
CA TYR A 79 3.06 7.76 -8.98
C TYR A 79 3.67 9.16 -8.92
N THR A 80 2.80 10.16 -8.93
CA THR A 80 3.14 11.55 -8.64
C THR A 80 2.16 12.09 -7.59
N VAL A 81 2.68 12.65 -6.51
CA VAL A 81 1.90 13.29 -5.44
C VAL A 81 1.68 14.75 -5.81
N ASN A 82 0.42 15.18 -5.84
CA ASN A 82 0.06 16.58 -6.00
C ASN A 82 -0.31 17.18 -4.63
N ALA A 83 0.53 18.09 -4.13
CA ALA A 83 0.30 18.75 -2.84
C ALA A 83 -0.66 19.95 -2.93
N ASN A 84 -0.97 20.43 -4.13
CA ASN A 84 -1.80 21.60 -4.39
C ASN A 84 -3.22 21.24 -4.84
N GLU A 85 -3.60 19.97 -4.77
CA GLU A 85 -4.95 19.54 -5.08
C GLU A 85 -5.87 19.95 -3.92
N ASN A 86 -6.40 21.17 -4.01
CA ASN A 86 -7.47 21.65 -3.14
C ASN A 86 -8.60 20.63 -3.17
N SER A 87 -8.97 20.14 -1.99
CA SER A 87 -10.02 19.15 -1.82
C SER A 87 -11.37 19.83 -2.03
N ASP A 88 -11.73 20.13 -3.27
CA ASP A 88 -13.04 20.66 -3.67
C ASP A 88 -14.17 19.59 -3.56
N TRP A 89 -13.96 18.53 -2.75
CA TRP A 89 -14.87 17.41 -2.55
C TRP A 89 -15.28 17.17 -1.09
N ILE A 90 -15.06 18.13 -0.18
CA ILE A 90 -15.64 18.11 1.17
C ILE A 90 -16.72 19.19 1.29
#